data_AF-A0A974I5D5-F1
#
_entry.id   AF-A0A974I5D5-F1
#
_cell.length_a   1.000
_cell.length_b   1.000
_cell.length_c   1.000
_cell.angle_alpha   90.00
_cell.angle_beta   90.00
_cell.angle_gamma   90.00
#
_symmetry.space_group_name_H-M   'P 1'
#
loop_
_entity.id
_entity.type
_entity.pdbx_description
1 polymer ?
#
loop_
_entity_poly.entity_id
_entity_poly.type
_entity_poly.pdbx_seq_one_letter_code
_entity_poly.pdbx_strand_id
1 'polypeptide(L)'
;MENPGFEIQEDGHSHTAPSKIPQKNIYPYPYSFEQSKKSSCSLMKIFLVCFLACLITTAIGVLILSLVYLGQIGPKTGEDMMDSTVQEKPSQNKAESRFSFMNHLSSSKVFTFEGGAIQWARFREDPKDYSTEAEMRFGTSINKRQSKMTLGTLRIVSQGLRVPHWHFNANEHGYLLQGKAWIGVVDEGGNTVTTYNVTAGQVIFFPKNTLHWVKSVGTEDCLFVLFFTTHDELKTLDVDDAFFGTPEDIASRSLKPEGGVQFIRTFEKPIEDQAVNLPANLKELINNASYDQSANSSVWKYFYDLKGSKEFVFPGGIIQWARYRKNGVGLNENEQIYSESLNQNAETLTLGTLLINSNGLRQPHFHFNAHEMGYVISGCGQIGIVGDEPVPEFSVGIGDVFFFPIGTQHYIKSTCSEDLLMILAFSTGNQLQTLDMDDYFHATSDHILAQLFLKKQKEFKKIPVFTVDQAVNIP
;
A
#
# COMPACT_ATOMS: atom_id res chain seq x y z
N MET A 1 12.21 -1.57 -62.65
CA MET A 1 13.52 -1.87 -63.26
C MET A 1 14.51 -0.89 -62.66
N GLU A 2 15.44 -1.22 -61.79
CA GLU A 2 15.83 -2.44 -61.09
C GLU A 2 16.29 -2.03 -59.68
N ASN A 3 15.97 -2.89 -58.73
CA ASN A 3 16.57 -3.09 -57.41
C ASN A 3 16.73 -4.64 -57.34
N PRO A 4 17.47 -5.30 -56.44
CA PRO A 4 18.48 -4.92 -55.45
C PRO A 4 19.72 -5.87 -55.54
N GLY A 5 20.55 -5.98 -54.51
CA GLY A 5 21.35 -7.21 -54.33
C GLY A 5 22.61 -7.06 -53.47
N PHE A 6 22.46 -7.08 -52.15
CA PHE A 6 23.53 -7.44 -51.21
C PHE A 6 23.29 -8.90 -50.86
N GLU A 7 24.20 -9.79 -51.25
CA GLU A 7 24.15 -11.22 -50.93
C GLU A 7 25.46 -11.65 -50.26
N ILE A 8 25.28 -12.42 -49.19
CA ILE A 8 26.29 -12.95 -48.29
C ILE A 8 26.91 -14.19 -48.94
N GLN A 9 28.22 -14.41 -48.76
CA GLN A 9 28.73 -15.79 -48.79
C GLN A 9 29.83 -16.01 -47.76
N GLU A 10 29.51 -16.95 -46.86
CA GLU A 10 30.37 -17.58 -45.86
C GLU A 10 31.31 -18.63 -46.49
N ASP A 11 32.34 -18.93 -45.69
CA ASP A 11 33.03 -20.20 -45.52
C ASP A 11 34.06 -20.72 -46.53
N GLY A 12 35.19 -21.15 -45.95
CA GLY A 12 36.20 -21.95 -46.62
C GLY A 12 37.50 -22.10 -45.84
N HIS A 13 37.49 -22.95 -44.81
CA HIS A 13 38.67 -23.48 -44.13
C HIS A 13 39.77 -23.98 -45.10
N SER A 14 41.05 -23.82 -44.72
CA SER A 14 42.00 -24.94 -44.54
C SER A 14 43.47 -24.49 -44.42
N HIS A 15 44.05 -24.83 -43.28
CA HIS A 15 45.45 -25.17 -42.95
C HIS A 15 46.57 -24.92 -43.97
N THR A 16 47.63 -24.22 -43.54
CA THR A 16 48.98 -24.80 -43.26
C THR A 16 49.97 -23.73 -42.78
N ALA A 17 50.75 -24.05 -41.75
CA ALA A 17 51.90 -23.29 -41.25
C ALA A 17 53.21 -23.83 -41.90
N PRO A 18 54.44 -23.43 -41.51
CA PRO A 18 54.95 -22.19 -40.88
C PRO A 18 56.20 -21.61 -41.61
N SER A 19 56.54 -20.31 -41.47
CA SER A 19 57.93 -19.87 -41.66
C SER A 19 58.21 -18.43 -41.18
N LYS A 20 58.94 -18.37 -40.05
CA LYS A 20 60.01 -17.43 -39.66
C LYS A 20 59.95 -15.94 -40.05
N ILE A 21 59.91 -15.17 -38.96
CA ILE A 21 60.22 -13.75 -38.71
C ILE A 21 61.54 -13.26 -39.37
N PRO A 22 61.63 -11.95 -39.70
CA PRO A 22 62.65 -11.12 -39.06
C PRO A 22 62.09 -9.83 -38.40
N GLN A 23 62.61 -9.55 -37.20
CA GLN A 23 62.51 -8.30 -36.43
C GLN A 23 63.13 -7.12 -37.23
N LYS A 24 62.92 -5.83 -36.96
CA LYS A 24 63.08 -5.13 -35.67
C LYS A 24 62.81 -3.60 -35.82
N ASN A 25 62.59 -2.96 -34.66
CA ASN A 25 62.88 -1.56 -34.28
C ASN A 25 61.69 -0.59 -34.13
N ILE A 26 61.24 -0.40 -32.88
CA ILE A 26 60.69 0.87 -32.37
C ILE A 26 61.39 1.17 -31.04
N TYR A 27 61.79 2.44 -30.85
CA TYR A 27 62.53 2.99 -29.71
C TYR A 27 61.66 3.20 -28.45
N PRO A 28 62.25 3.25 -27.23
CA PRO A 28 61.52 3.27 -25.96
C PRO A 28 61.46 4.66 -25.29
N TYR A 29 60.43 4.88 -24.46
CA TYR A 29 60.42 5.88 -23.37
C TYR A 29 60.13 5.16 -22.03
N PRO A 30 60.81 5.50 -20.92
CA PRO A 30 60.74 4.75 -19.67
C PRO A 30 59.76 5.34 -18.65
N TYR A 31 59.07 4.49 -17.91
CA TYR A 31 58.50 4.82 -16.61
C TYR A 31 58.96 3.77 -15.59
N SER A 32 59.76 4.21 -14.63
CA SER A 32 60.27 3.43 -13.50
C SER A 32 59.26 3.42 -12.36
N PHE A 33 58.88 2.24 -11.87
CA PHE A 33 58.20 2.09 -10.58
C PHE A 33 59.07 1.18 -9.69
N GLU A 34 59.49 1.73 -8.55
CA GLU A 34 60.26 1.02 -7.52
C GLU A 34 59.42 -0.11 -6.90
N GLN A 35 59.98 -1.32 -6.86
CA GLN A 35 59.41 -2.48 -6.18
C GLN A 35 59.72 -2.39 -4.68
N SER A 36 58.71 -2.04 -3.87
CA SER A 36 58.76 -2.26 -2.42
C SER A 36 58.37 -3.70 -2.09
N LYS A 37 59.25 -4.36 -1.32
CA LYS A 37 59.10 -5.74 -0.85
C LYS A 37 57.97 -5.80 0.20
N LYS A 38 56.75 -6.20 -0.18
CA LYS A 38 55.66 -6.50 0.76
C LYS A 38 55.59 -7.99 1.06
N SER A 39 55.82 -8.32 2.34
CA SER A 39 55.61 -9.62 2.96
C SER A 39 54.19 -10.13 2.72
N SER A 40 54.05 -11.36 2.21
CA SER A 40 52.76 -12.02 2.01
C SER A 40 52.17 -12.43 3.36
N CYS A 41 51.32 -11.59 3.94
CA CYS A 41 50.41 -12.02 4.99
C CYS A 41 49.36 -12.95 4.34
N SER A 42 49.47 -14.25 4.59
CA SER A 42 48.56 -15.26 4.03
C SER A 42 47.12 -14.90 4.34
N LEU A 43 46.25 -14.85 3.32
CA LEU A 43 44.80 -14.63 3.43
C LEU A 43 44.15 -15.55 4.48
N MET A 44 44.73 -16.72 4.72
CA MET A 44 44.34 -17.65 5.79
C MET A 44 44.42 -17.03 7.18
N LYS A 45 45.45 -16.21 7.46
CA LYS A 45 45.62 -15.54 8.76
C LYS A 45 44.56 -14.46 8.96
N ILE A 46 44.24 -13.70 7.91
CA ILE A 46 43.17 -12.69 7.96
C ILE A 46 41.83 -13.37 8.21
N PHE A 47 41.54 -14.46 7.49
CA PHE A 47 40.33 -15.25 7.69
C PHE A 47 40.22 -15.79 9.12
N LEU A 48 41.29 -16.36 9.67
CA LEU A 48 41.30 -16.89 11.05
C LEU A 48 41.13 -15.79 12.10
N VAL A 49 41.68 -14.59 11.89
CA VAL A 49 41.49 -13.44 12.78
C VAL A 49 40.04 -12.97 12.74
N CYS A 50 39.44 -12.86 11.56
CA CYS A 50 38.04 -12.48 11.41
C CYS A 50 37.11 -13.54 12.03
N PHE A 51 37.38 -14.82 11.81
CA PHE A 51 36.62 -15.92 12.40
C PHE A 51 36.68 -15.93 13.92
N LEU A 52 37.88 -15.72 14.49
CA LEU A 52 38.06 -15.61 15.94
C LEU A 52 37.33 -14.38 16.52
N ALA A 53 37.35 -13.24 15.82
CA ALA A 53 36.61 -12.05 16.23
C ALA A 53 35.08 -12.28 16.25
N CYS A 54 34.53 -12.99 15.25
CA CYS A 54 33.12 -13.38 15.23
C CYS A 54 32.75 -14.32 16.39
N LEU A 55 33.60 -15.28 16.73
CA LEU A 55 33.35 -16.17 17.87
C LEU A 55 33.37 -15.43 19.20
N ILE A 56 34.34 -14.52 19.39
CA ILE A 56 34.46 -13.72 20.62
C ILE A 56 33.25 -12.78 20.77
N THR A 57 32.86 -12.09 19.71
CA THR A 57 31.70 -11.17 19.75
C THR A 57 30.39 -11.92 20.04
N THR A 58 30.21 -13.10 19.46
CA THR A 58 29.05 -13.95 19.74
C THR A 58 29.05 -14.43 21.20
N ALA A 59 30.20 -14.88 21.72
CA ALA A 59 30.33 -15.32 23.10
C ALA A 59 30.04 -14.19 24.10
N ILE A 60 30.56 -12.98 23.85
CA ILE A 60 30.28 -11.79 24.66
C ILE A 60 28.78 -11.44 24.62
N GLY A 61 28.16 -11.46 23.42
CA GLY A 61 26.73 -11.18 23.27
C GLY A 61 25.85 -12.15 24.06
N VAL A 62 26.14 -13.45 24.01
CA VAL A 62 25.43 -14.47 24.78
C VAL A 62 25.62 -14.27 26.29
N LEU A 63 26.82 -13.90 26.72
CA LEU A 63 27.15 -13.70 28.14
C LEU A 63 26.46 -12.45 28.72
N ILE A 64 26.37 -11.37 27.94
CA ILE A 64 25.59 -10.18 28.28
C ILE A 64 24.10 -10.52 28.40
N LEU A 65 23.53 -11.23 27.42
CA LEU A 65 22.12 -11.67 27.46
C LEU A 65 21.83 -12.55 28.68
N SER A 66 22.75 -13.44 29.03
CA SER A 66 22.63 -14.34 30.18
C SER A 66 22.69 -13.59 31.50
N LEU A 67 23.58 -12.60 31.62
CA LEU A 67 23.67 -11.74 32.81
C LEU A 67 22.46 -10.81 32.97
N VAL A 68 21.91 -10.29 31.86
CA VAL A 68 20.66 -9.51 31.88
C VAL A 68 19.49 -10.38 32.32
N TYR A 69 19.41 -11.62 31.83
CA TYR A 69 18.36 -12.56 32.20
C TYR A 69 18.45 -12.99 33.68
N LEU A 70 19.67 -13.24 34.18
CA LEU A 70 19.91 -13.56 35.60
C LEU A 70 19.67 -12.34 36.51
N GLY A 71 19.94 -11.12 36.04
CA GLY A 71 19.64 -9.88 36.76
C GLY A 71 18.15 -9.58 36.92
N GLN A 72 17.29 -10.16 36.06
CA GLN A 72 15.83 -10.05 36.17
C GLN A 72 15.20 -11.09 37.13
N ILE A 73 15.97 -12.09 37.58
CA ILE A 73 15.50 -13.15 38.50
C ILE A 73 16.34 -13.09 39.80
N GLY A 74 16.20 -12.01 40.56
CA GLY A 74 16.67 -11.93 41.95
C GLY A 74 15.55 -12.31 42.93
N PRO A 75 15.85 -12.98 44.06
CA PRO A 75 14.82 -13.42 45.01
C PRO A 75 14.26 -12.22 45.79
N LYS A 76 12.94 -12.02 45.76
CA LYS A 76 12.26 -11.02 46.60
C LYS A 76 11.94 -11.62 47.97
N THR A 77 12.75 -11.27 48.96
CA THR A 77 12.41 -11.32 50.40
C THR A 77 11.55 -10.10 50.77
N GLY A 78 10.60 -10.28 51.68
CA GLY A 78 9.55 -9.31 52.02
C GLY A 78 9.90 -8.21 53.03
N GLU A 79 8.91 -7.33 53.20
CA GLU A 79 8.70 -6.27 54.21
C GLU A 79 9.66 -5.06 54.09
N ASP A 80 9.25 -3.79 54.01
CA ASP A 80 8.16 -3.06 54.68
C ASP A 80 7.77 -1.74 53.95
N MET A 81 6.49 -1.34 54.06
CA MET A 81 5.91 0.02 54.29
C MET A 81 6.35 1.22 53.38
N MET A 82 5.53 2.13 52.84
CA MET A 82 4.13 2.55 53.03
C MET A 82 3.80 3.59 51.91
N ASP A 83 2.52 3.67 51.55
CA ASP A 83 1.81 4.82 50.95
C ASP A 83 2.05 5.22 49.47
N SER A 84 1.19 4.70 48.59
CA SER A 84 0.34 5.55 47.74
C SER A 84 -0.72 4.67 47.06
N THR A 85 -1.91 4.65 47.65
CA THR A 85 -3.11 4.11 47.01
C THR A 85 -3.47 4.94 45.78
N VAL A 86 -3.06 4.48 44.60
CA VAL A 86 -3.81 4.71 43.36
C VAL A 86 -4.43 3.38 42.97
N GLN A 87 -5.70 3.19 43.36
CA GLN A 87 -6.54 2.17 42.77
C GLN A 87 -6.66 2.48 41.27
N GLU A 88 -5.95 1.74 40.42
CA GLU A 88 -6.30 1.65 39.00
C GLU A 88 -7.71 1.06 38.90
N LYS A 89 -8.67 1.91 38.51
CA LYS A 89 -10.02 1.51 38.15
C LYS A 89 -9.98 0.60 36.91
N PRO A 90 -10.52 -0.62 36.94
CA PRO A 90 -10.51 -1.54 35.79
C PRO A 90 -11.45 -1.17 34.63
N SER A 91 -11.92 0.08 34.49
CA SER A 91 -12.94 0.45 33.50
C SER A 91 -12.50 1.43 32.42
N GLN A 92 -11.29 2.00 32.48
CA GLN A 92 -10.79 2.94 31.46
C GLN A 92 -10.05 2.25 30.29
N ASN A 93 -9.44 1.08 30.50
CA ASN A 93 -8.62 0.39 29.48
C ASN A 93 -9.40 -0.15 28.24
N LYS A 94 -10.74 -0.25 28.28
CA LYS A 94 -11.52 -0.94 27.22
C LYS A 94 -11.93 -0.02 26.07
N ALA A 95 -12.40 1.19 26.38
CA ALA A 95 -12.65 2.23 25.37
C ALA A 95 -11.35 2.73 24.71
N GLU A 96 -10.23 2.40 25.33
CA GLU A 96 -8.89 2.81 25.00
C GLU A 96 -8.16 1.87 24.03
N SER A 97 -8.46 0.56 24.06
CA SER A 97 -7.90 -0.42 23.12
C SER A 97 -8.50 -0.33 21.72
N ARG A 98 -9.80 -0.01 21.59
CA ARG A 98 -10.49 0.16 20.29
C ARG A 98 -9.85 1.22 19.39
N PHE A 99 -9.27 2.28 19.96
CA PHE A 99 -8.61 3.33 19.19
C PHE A 99 -7.32 2.85 18.53
N SER A 100 -6.80 1.67 18.91
CA SER A 100 -5.69 1.03 18.19
C SER A 100 -6.15 0.34 16.90
N PHE A 101 -7.46 0.15 16.71
CA PHE A 101 -8.05 -0.57 15.58
C PHE A 101 -9.05 0.28 14.80
N MET A 102 -9.45 1.46 15.31
CA MET A 102 -10.47 2.29 14.70
C MET A 102 -10.14 3.79 14.79
N ASN A 103 -10.46 4.52 13.73
CA ASN A 103 -10.42 5.97 13.64
C ASN A 103 -11.79 6.49 13.16
N HIS A 104 -12.31 7.51 13.85
CA HIS A 104 -13.47 8.27 13.38
C HIS A 104 -12.98 9.38 12.43
N LEU A 105 -12.94 9.12 11.13
CA LEU A 105 -12.30 10.06 10.19
C LEU A 105 -13.00 11.43 10.18
N SER A 106 -14.31 11.44 10.41
CA SER A 106 -15.12 12.65 10.51
C SER A 106 -14.68 13.59 11.64
N SER A 107 -14.00 13.10 12.67
CA SER A 107 -13.41 13.92 13.73
C SER A 107 -11.97 14.35 13.46
N SER A 108 -11.34 13.79 12.42
CA SER A 108 -9.94 14.09 12.08
C SER A 108 -9.81 15.45 11.40
N LYS A 109 -8.64 16.08 11.56
CA LYS A 109 -8.34 17.37 10.93
C LYS A 109 -8.53 17.33 9.42
N VAL A 110 -9.24 18.34 8.91
CA VAL A 110 -9.42 18.60 7.47
C VAL A 110 -8.31 19.53 6.99
N PHE A 111 -7.58 19.12 5.98
CA PHE A 111 -6.57 19.92 5.30
C PHE A 111 -7.18 20.42 3.99
N THR A 112 -7.42 21.72 3.89
CA THR A 112 -8.05 22.34 2.71
C THR A 112 -7.01 22.93 1.78
N PHE A 113 -7.27 22.87 0.49
CA PHE A 113 -6.54 23.56 -0.58
C PHE A 113 -7.57 24.11 -1.58
N GLU A 114 -7.16 24.99 -2.49
CA GLU A 114 -8.08 25.68 -3.41
C GLU A 114 -8.96 24.71 -4.23
N GLY A 115 -8.36 23.60 -4.68
CA GLY A 115 -9.05 22.55 -5.43
C GLY A 115 -9.86 21.54 -4.60
N GLY A 116 -9.85 21.60 -3.26
CA GLY A 116 -10.44 20.53 -2.46
C GLY A 116 -10.06 20.46 -0.98
N ALA A 117 -10.16 19.25 -0.44
CA ALA A 117 -9.76 18.95 0.93
C ALA A 117 -9.33 17.48 1.07
N ILE A 118 -8.42 17.22 2.01
CA ILE A 118 -8.02 15.87 2.40
C ILE A 118 -8.17 15.68 3.91
N GLN A 119 -8.66 14.51 4.32
CA GLN A 119 -8.70 14.05 5.71
C GLN A 119 -7.92 12.75 5.81
N TRP A 120 -7.30 12.49 6.96
CA TRP A 120 -6.35 11.39 7.12
C TRP A 120 -6.62 10.53 8.35
N ALA A 121 -6.59 9.21 8.15
CA ALA A 121 -6.37 8.20 9.18
C ALA A 121 -4.95 7.63 8.97
N ARG A 122 -3.95 8.30 9.58
CA ARG A 122 -2.53 8.06 9.29
C ARG A 122 -1.64 8.11 10.52
N PHE A 123 -0.44 7.57 10.38
CA PHE A 123 0.67 7.87 11.29
C PHE A 123 1.24 9.27 11.02
N ARG A 124 1.70 9.90 12.09
CA ARG A 124 2.40 11.18 12.10
C ARG A 124 3.62 11.06 13.02
N GLU A 125 4.74 11.62 12.58
CA GLU A 125 6.00 11.57 13.31
C GLU A 125 5.97 12.50 14.54
N ASP A 126 5.44 13.72 14.40
CA ASP A 126 5.24 14.64 15.53
C ASP A 126 3.90 14.36 16.21
N PRO A 127 3.89 13.95 17.51
CA PRO A 127 2.66 13.76 18.26
C PRO A 127 1.77 15.01 18.33
N LYS A 128 2.32 16.21 18.14
CA LYS A 128 1.55 17.47 18.15
C LYS A 128 0.68 17.66 16.91
N ASP A 129 0.91 16.89 15.85
CA ASP A 129 0.14 16.99 14.62
C ASP A 129 -1.18 16.19 14.67
N TYR A 130 -1.40 15.43 15.74
CA TYR A 130 -2.69 14.77 15.99
C TYR A 130 -3.65 15.71 16.69
N SER A 131 -4.93 15.66 16.29
CA SER A 131 -5.96 16.50 16.92
C SER A 131 -6.54 15.85 18.17
N THR A 132 -6.46 14.52 18.26
CA THR A 132 -6.99 13.73 19.37
C THR A 132 -6.05 12.59 19.73
N GLU A 133 -6.11 12.14 20.98
CA GLU A 133 -5.39 10.95 21.42
C GLU A 133 -5.85 9.68 20.68
N ALA A 134 -7.13 9.60 20.31
CA ALA A 134 -7.69 8.51 19.52
C ALA A 134 -7.02 8.41 18.15
N GLU A 135 -6.86 9.53 17.44
CA GLU A 135 -6.11 9.56 16.17
C GLU A 135 -4.65 9.13 16.36
N MET A 136 -4.00 9.63 17.41
CA MET A 136 -2.60 9.28 17.73
C MET A 136 -2.44 7.78 17.96
N ARG A 137 -3.35 7.16 18.73
CA ARG A 137 -3.34 5.73 19.02
C ARG A 137 -3.55 4.90 17.76
N PHE A 138 -4.47 5.30 16.88
CA PHE A 138 -4.69 4.64 15.60
C PHE A 138 -3.44 4.73 14.71
N GLY A 139 -2.93 5.95 14.50
CA GLY A 139 -1.73 6.21 13.71
C GLY A 139 -0.50 5.45 14.22
N THR A 140 -0.29 5.46 15.54
CA THR A 140 0.80 4.71 16.18
C THR A 140 0.62 3.20 16.04
N SER A 141 -0.62 2.70 16.11
CA SER A 141 -0.91 1.27 15.93
C SER A 141 -0.59 0.80 14.51
N ILE A 142 -1.01 1.53 13.47
CA ILE A 142 -0.70 1.15 12.09
C ILE A 142 0.80 1.18 11.80
N ASN A 143 1.53 2.16 12.36
CA ASN A 143 2.99 2.24 12.24
C ASN A 143 3.70 1.10 12.97
N LYS A 144 3.40 0.90 14.26
CA LYS A 144 4.03 -0.12 15.11
C LYS A 144 3.80 -1.53 14.57
N ARG A 145 2.65 -1.78 13.97
CA ARG A 145 2.29 -3.08 13.38
C ARG A 145 2.70 -3.22 11.92
N GLN A 146 3.41 -2.22 11.39
CA GLN A 146 3.89 -2.17 10.02
C GLN A 146 2.78 -2.50 9.01
N SER A 147 1.62 -1.85 9.15
CA SER A 147 0.39 -2.12 8.38
C SER A 147 0.58 -2.16 6.87
N LYS A 148 1.64 -1.48 6.37
CA LYS A 148 1.84 -1.14 4.95
C LYS A 148 0.66 -0.39 4.35
N MET A 149 -0.13 0.30 5.19
CA MET A 149 -1.34 1.01 4.77
C MET A 149 -1.56 2.27 5.60
N THR A 150 -1.89 3.34 4.90
CA THR A 150 -2.41 4.61 5.42
C THR A 150 -3.64 4.97 4.60
N LEU A 151 -4.67 5.56 5.24
CA LEU A 151 -5.90 5.96 4.55
C LEU A 151 -6.11 7.47 4.58
N GLY A 152 -6.59 8.02 3.47
CA GLY A 152 -7.13 9.37 3.42
C GLY A 152 -8.39 9.45 2.56
N THR A 153 -9.26 10.43 2.82
CA THR A 153 -10.33 10.79 1.88
C THR A 153 -9.99 12.08 1.19
N LEU A 154 -9.97 12.06 -0.14
CA LEU A 154 -9.71 13.23 -0.98
C LEU A 154 -11.03 13.72 -1.58
N ARG A 155 -11.45 14.91 -1.18
CA ARG A 155 -12.54 15.64 -1.84
C ARG A 155 -11.93 16.63 -2.82
N ILE A 156 -12.35 16.58 -4.08
CA ILE A 156 -12.00 17.57 -5.10
C ILE A 156 -13.30 18.30 -5.43
N VAL A 157 -13.31 19.62 -5.28
CA VAL A 157 -14.53 20.40 -5.57
C VAL A 157 -14.90 20.27 -7.04
N SER A 158 -16.17 20.48 -7.37
CA SER A 158 -16.65 20.59 -8.76
C SER A 158 -15.70 21.46 -9.61
N GLN A 159 -15.23 20.92 -10.74
CA GLN A 159 -14.24 21.56 -11.64
C GLN A 159 -12.84 21.82 -11.04
N GLY A 160 -12.58 21.40 -9.80
CA GLY A 160 -11.29 21.48 -9.14
C GLY A 160 -10.29 20.43 -9.62
N LEU A 161 -9.07 20.53 -9.11
CA LEU A 161 -7.93 19.68 -9.49
C LEU A 161 -7.10 19.36 -8.24
N ARG A 162 -6.64 18.12 -8.12
CA ARG A 162 -5.44 17.77 -7.36
C ARG A 162 -4.27 17.84 -8.33
N VAL A 163 -3.36 18.80 -8.08
CA VAL A 163 -2.24 19.12 -9.00
C VAL A 163 -1.40 17.89 -9.34
N PRO A 164 -0.68 17.89 -10.47
CA PRO A 164 0.23 16.81 -10.83
C PRO A 164 1.28 16.56 -9.73
N HIS A 165 1.37 15.31 -9.27
CA HIS A 165 2.24 14.91 -8.16
C HIS A 165 2.61 13.43 -8.24
N TRP A 166 3.54 13.01 -7.38
CA TRP A 166 3.90 11.62 -7.16
C TRP A 166 4.29 11.34 -5.71
N HIS A 167 4.26 10.07 -5.33
CA HIS A 167 4.60 9.61 -3.98
C HIS A 167 5.91 8.82 -3.97
N PHE A 168 6.83 9.15 -3.07
CA PHE A 168 8.17 8.55 -3.02
C PHE A 168 8.22 7.21 -2.30
N ASN A 169 7.34 7.01 -1.32
CA ASN A 169 7.38 5.87 -0.40
C ASN A 169 6.12 5.00 -0.44
N ALA A 170 5.17 5.26 -1.34
CA ALA A 170 3.93 4.53 -1.41
C ALA A 170 3.42 4.42 -2.85
N ASN A 171 2.82 3.28 -3.18
CA ASN A 171 1.80 3.21 -4.21
C ASN A 171 0.52 3.87 -3.70
N GLU A 172 -0.28 4.42 -4.60
CA GLU A 172 -1.61 4.93 -4.31
C GLU A 172 -2.66 4.01 -4.92
N HIS A 173 -3.60 3.56 -4.10
CA HIS A 173 -4.82 2.93 -4.54
C HIS A 173 -5.99 3.81 -4.14
N GLY A 174 -7.03 3.87 -4.96
CA GLY A 174 -8.17 4.71 -4.68
C GLY A 174 -9.47 4.09 -5.15
N TYR A 175 -10.55 4.39 -4.45
CA TYR A 175 -11.92 4.08 -4.84
C TYR A 175 -12.69 5.38 -4.99
N LEU A 176 -13.22 5.64 -6.20
CA LEU A 176 -14.05 6.81 -6.43
C LEU A 176 -15.44 6.55 -5.84
N LEU A 177 -15.76 7.19 -4.73
CA LEU A 177 -17.04 7.03 -4.04
C LEU A 177 -18.14 7.88 -4.68
N GLN A 178 -17.82 9.12 -5.05
CA GLN A 178 -18.78 10.07 -5.63
C GLN A 178 -18.13 10.88 -6.75
N GLY A 179 -18.93 11.26 -7.75
CA GLY A 179 -18.51 12.17 -8.81
C GLY A 179 -17.89 11.49 -10.02
N LYS A 180 -17.24 12.31 -10.85
CA LYS A 180 -16.53 11.90 -12.06
C LYS A 180 -15.23 12.66 -12.17
N ALA A 181 -14.14 11.93 -12.32
CA ALA A 181 -12.81 12.49 -12.42
C ALA A 181 -12.18 12.15 -13.76
N TRP A 182 -11.49 13.11 -14.36
CA TRP A 182 -10.54 12.86 -15.43
C TRP A 182 -9.14 12.78 -14.83
N ILE A 183 -8.44 11.69 -15.11
CA ILE A 183 -7.13 11.39 -14.56
C ILE A 183 -6.14 11.25 -15.68
N GLY A 184 -4.95 11.82 -15.50
CA GLY A 184 -3.81 11.55 -16.35
C GLY A 184 -2.65 10.97 -15.55
N VAL A 185 -1.92 10.07 -16.19
CA VAL A 185 -0.81 9.31 -15.63
C VAL A 185 0.35 9.34 -16.63
N VAL A 186 1.54 9.67 -16.16
CA VAL A 186 2.78 9.65 -16.95
C VAL A 186 3.55 8.38 -16.61
N ASP A 187 3.94 7.62 -17.64
CA ASP A 187 4.73 6.40 -17.45
C ASP A 187 6.16 6.67 -16.94
N GLU A 188 6.87 5.62 -16.52
CA GLU A 188 8.24 5.70 -15.97
C GLU A 188 9.25 6.36 -16.93
N GLY A 189 8.98 6.35 -18.24
CA GLY A 189 9.84 6.95 -19.25
C GLY A 189 9.45 8.37 -19.68
N GLY A 190 8.32 8.89 -19.21
CA GLY A 190 7.74 10.13 -19.73
C GLY A 190 7.29 10.06 -21.19
N ASN A 191 7.20 8.85 -21.76
CA ASN A 191 6.94 8.62 -23.18
C ASN A 191 5.45 8.49 -23.46
N THR A 192 4.69 7.99 -22.50
CA THR A 192 3.25 7.77 -22.62
C THR A 192 2.51 8.54 -21.54
N VAL A 193 1.55 9.34 -21.95
CA VAL A 193 0.54 9.92 -21.06
C VAL A 193 -0.75 9.13 -21.27
N THR A 194 -1.16 8.39 -20.25
CA THR A 194 -2.43 7.65 -20.24
C THR A 194 -3.48 8.51 -19.57
N THR A 195 -4.63 8.70 -20.22
CA THR A 195 -5.74 9.49 -19.66
C THR A 195 -7.05 8.72 -19.70
N TYR A 196 -7.88 8.90 -18.67
CA TYR A 196 -9.14 8.17 -18.52
C TYR A 196 -10.15 8.93 -17.66
N ASN A 197 -11.44 8.74 -17.96
CA ASN A 197 -12.55 9.24 -17.15
C ASN A 197 -13.00 8.16 -16.16
N VAL A 198 -12.73 8.38 -14.88
CA VAL A 198 -13.16 7.53 -13.77
C VAL A 198 -14.52 8.00 -13.25
N THR A 199 -15.39 7.04 -12.93
CA THR A 199 -16.73 7.25 -12.37
C THR A 199 -16.90 6.50 -11.06
N ALA A 200 -17.90 6.90 -10.27
CA ALA A 200 -18.16 6.30 -8.96
C ALA A 200 -18.31 4.78 -9.02
N GLY A 201 -17.61 4.08 -8.13
CA GLY A 201 -17.53 2.63 -8.08
C GLY A 201 -16.29 2.03 -8.76
N GLN A 202 -15.47 2.83 -9.44
CA GLN A 202 -14.23 2.39 -10.07
C GLN A 202 -13.04 2.63 -9.14
N VAL A 203 -11.98 1.84 -9.34
CA VAL A 203 -10.72 1.97 -8.59
C VAL A 203 -9.58 2.46 -9.48
N ILE A 204 -8.64 3.14 -8.83
CA ILE A 204 -7.38 3.61 -9.38
C ILE A 204 -6.22 2.91 -8.66
N PHE A 205 -5.12 2.74 -9.38
CA PHE A 205 -3.84 2.27 -8.89
C PHE A 205 -2.73 3.03 -9.57
N PHE A 206 -1.90 3.73 -8.79
CA PHE A 206 -0.70 4.39 -9.26
C PHE A 206 0.51 3.80 -8.53
N PRO A 207 1.43 3.16 -9.25
CA PRO A 207 2.68 2.72 -8.67
C PRO A 207 3.47 3.89 -8.05
N LYS A 208 4.28 3.58 -7.04
CA LYS A 208 5.20 4.54 -6.41
C LYS A 208 6.04 5.27 -7.47
N ASN A 209 6.26 6.58 -7.26
CA ASN A 209 6.93 7.49 -8.19
C ASN A 209 6.22 7.72 -9.55
N THR A 210 4.96 7.33 -9.69
CA THR A 210 4.18 7.62 -10.90
C THR A 210 3.59 9.02 -10.83
N LEU A 211 3.98 9.90 -11.76
CA LEU A 211 3.41 11.24 -11.88
C LEU A 211 1.97 11.14 -12.40
N HIS A 212 1.02 11.71 -11.65
CA HIS A 212 -0.39 11.69 -12.00
C HIS A 212 -1.13 12.93 -11.47
N TRP A 213 -2.32 13.19 -12.00
CA TRP A 213 -3.21 14.27 -11.54
C TRP A 213 -4.68 13.84 -11.60
N VAL A 214 -5.52 14.48 -10.80
CA VAL A 214 -6.95 14.14 -10.70
C VAL A 214 -7.78 15.40 -10.81
N LYS A 215 -8.63 15.47 -11.84
CA LYS A 215 -9.48 16.63 -12.11
C LYS A 215 -10.94 16.25 -11.98
N SER A 216 -11.72 16.99 -11.21
CA SER A 216 -13.18 16.83 -11.23
C SER A 216 -13.73 17.37 -12.55
N VAL A 217 -14.53 16.57 -13.25
CA VAL A 217 -15.17 16.94 -14.53
C VAL A 217 -16.70 16.91 -14.46
N GLY A 218 -17.25 16.58 -13.30
CA GLY A 218 -18.69 16.62 -13.02
C GLY A 218 -19.15 17.98 -12.51
N THR A 219 -20.48 18.13 -12.36
CA THR A 219 -21.08 19.27 -11.66
C THR A 219 -21.02 19.12 -10.14
N GLU A 220 -20.84 17.90 -9.64
CA GLU A 220 -20.68 17.55 -8.23
C GLU A 220 -19.21 17.42 -7.83
N ASP A 221 -18.94 17.50 -6.52
CA ASP A 221 -17.62 17.20 -5.96
C ASP A 221 -17.26 15.72 -6.20
N CYS A 222 -15.98 15.45 -6.44
CA CYS A 222 -15.43 14.10 -6.39
C CYS A 222 -15.04 13.76 -4.95
N LEU A 223 -15.32 12.53 -4.52
CA LEU A 223 -14.85 11.99 -3.25
C LEU A 223 -14.15 10.65 -3.50
N PHE A 224 -12.85 10.60 -3.22
CA PHE A 224 -12.07 9.38 -3.24
C PHE A 224 -11.80 8.89 -1.83
N VAL A 225 -11.82 7.57 -1.65
CA VAL A 225 -11.19 6.88 -0.52
C VAL A 225 -9.85 6.36 -1.02
N LEU A 226 -8.75 6.85 -0.46
CA LEU A 226 -7.39 6.58 -0.90
C LEU A 226 -6.66 5.74 0.14
N PHE A 227 -5.92 4.73 -0.33
CA PHE A 227 -5.05 3.87 0.44
C PHE A 227 -3.63 3.99 -0.11
N PHE A 228 -2.69 4.30 0.76
CA PHE A 228 -1.28 4.42 0.40
C PHE A 228 -0.49 3.29 1.02
N THR A 229 0.40 2.66 0.26
CA THR A 229 1.16 1.47 0.70
C THR A 229 2.34 1.83 1.60
N THR A 230 2.07 2.59 2.66
CA THR A 230 3.04 3.02 3.68
C THR A 230 2.38 3.02 5.05
N HIS A 231 3.16 2.67 6.08
CA HIS A 231 2.80 2.84 7.49
C HIS A 231 3.57 3.99 8.15
N ASP A 232 4.47 4.63 7.40
CA ASP A 232 5.16 5.87 7.76
C ASP A 232 4.44 7.07 7.15
N GLU A 233 4.85 8.28 7.52
CA GLU A 233 4.35 9.50 6.88
C GLU A 233 4.52 9.44 5.35
N LEU A 234 3.43 9.75 4.64
CA LEU A 234 3.41 9.78 3.18
C LEU A 234 4.29 10.92 2.68
N LYS A 235 5.20 10.61 1.76
CA LYS A 235 6.10 11.58 1.13
C LYS A 235 5.64 11.83 -0.29
N THR A 236 5.23 13.06 -0.55
CA THR A 236 4.68 13.52 -1.83
C THR A 236 5.53 14.65 -2.37
N LEU A 237 5.65 14.75 -3.69
CA LEU A 237 6.18 15.94 -4.36
C LEU A 237 5.25 16.33 -5.49
N ASP A 238 4.88 17.60 -5.48
CA ASP A 238 4.05 18.22 -6.50
C ASP A 238 4.97 18.82 -7.59
N VAL A 239 4.47 18.89 -8.83
CA VAL A 239 5.27 19.31 -10.00
C VAL A 239 5.80 20.74 -9.85
N ASP A 240 5.00 21.65 -9.32
CA ASP A 240 5.39 23.04 -9.08
C ASP A 240 6.46 23.14 -7.99
N ASP A 241 6.33 22.40 -6.90
CA ASP A 241 7.38 22.32 -5.87
C ASP A 241 8.69 21.76 -6.43
N ALA A 242 8.64 20.74 -7.29
CA ALA A 242 9.83 20.23 -7.98
C ALA A 242 10.47 21.29 -8.89
N PHE A 243 9.65 22.05 -9.61
CA PHE A 243 10.10 23.12 -10.49
C PHE A 243 10.77 24.26 -9.70
N PHE A 244 10.11 24.79 -8.68
CA PHE A 244 10.65 25.90 -7.87
C PHE A 244 11.77 25.46 -6.92
N GLY A 245 11.86 24.17 -6.59
CA GLY A 245 13.00 23.59 -5.89
C GLY A 245 14.25 23.43 -6.76
N THR A 246 14.12 23.55 -8.08
CA THR A 246 15.24 23.46 -9.03
C THR A 246 15.88 24.83 -9.24
N PRO A 247 17.22 24.98 -9.14
CA PRO A 247 17.88 26.26 -9.43
C PRO A 247 17.55 26.77 -10.84
N GLU A 248 17.29 28.07 -10.97
CA GLU A 248 16.77 28.67 -12.21
C GLU A 248 17.66 28.40 -13.44
N ASP A 249 18.98 28.42 -13.26
CA ASP A 249 19.96 28.15 -14.32
C ASP A 249 19.93 26.68 -14.76
N ILE A 250 19.73 25.76 -13.81
CA ILE A 250 19.57 24.33 -14.08
C ILE A 250 18.24 24.08 -14.80
N ALA A 251 17.14 24.64 -14.30
CA ALA A 251 15.82 24.52 -14.95
C ALA A 251 15.87 25.05 -16.39
N SER A 252 16.48 26.21 -16.62
CA SER A 252 16.64 26.78 -17.97
C SER A 252 17.48 25.89 -18.88
N ARG A 253 18.56 25.28 -18.39
CA ARG A 253 19.42 24.40 -19.20
C ARG A 253 18.77 23.05 -19.50
N SER A 254 17.94 22.57 -18.59
CA SER A 254 17.18 21.31 -18.74
C SER A 254 16.02 21.48 -19.71
N LEU A 255 15.19 22.52 -19.53
CA LEU A 255 13.98 22.75 -20.33
C LEU A 255 14.25 23.49 -21.65
N LYS A 256 15.35 24.27 -21.71
CA LYS A 256 15.73 25.09 -22.88
C LYS A 256 14.60 25.97 -23.43
N PRO A 257 13.86 26.72 -22.58
CA PRO A 257 12.78 27.56 -23.07
C PRO A 257 13.34 28.71 -23.93
N GLU A 258 12.52 29.21 -24.85
CA GLU A 258 12.78 30.50 -25.49
C GLU A 258 12.88 31.59 -24.41
N GLY A 259 13.90 32.47 -24.51
CA GLY A 259 14.20 33.46 -23.46
C GLY A 259 15.04 32.95 -22.27
N GLY A 260 15.34 31.63 -22.21
CA GLY A 260 16.24 31.04 -21.23
C GLY A 260 15.81 31.29 -19.78
N VAL A 261 16.77 31.64 -18.91
CA VAL A 261 16.52 31.90 -17.48
C VAL A 261 15.51 33.02 -17.25
N GLN A 262 15.43 34.01 -18.15
CA GLN A 262 14.46 35.10 -17.98
C GLN A 262 13.02 34.61 -18.10
N PHE A 263 12.76 33.59 -18.93
CA PHE A 263 11.45 32.94 -18.99
C PHE A 263 11.17 32.11 -17.74
N ILE A 264 12.16 31.39 -17.20
CA ILE A 264 11.98 30.65 -15.92
C ILE A 264 11.56 31.60 -14.79
N ARG A 265 12.10 32.82 -14.76
CA ARG A 265 11.74 33.84 -13.77
C ARG A 265 10.34 34.42 -13.90
N THR A 266 9.61 34.15 -14.99
CA THR A 266 8.22 34.61 -15.13
C THR A 266 7.22 33.71 -14.44
N PHE A 267 7.62 32.50 -14.02
CA PHE A 267 6.74 31.59 -13.28
C PHE A 267 6.62 32.06 -11.82
N GLU A 268 5.39 32.13 -11.33
CA GLU A 268 5.10 32.54 -9.96
C GLU A 268 4.85 31.32 -9.08
N LYS A 269 5.57 31.22 -7.96
CA LYS A 269 5.31 30.16 -6.99
C LYS A 269 4.00 30.47 -6.26
N PRO A 270 3.02 29.54 -6.24
CA PRO A 270 1.83 29.75 -5.44
C PRO A 270 2.16 29.91 -3.96
N ILE A 271 1.39 30.76 -3.27
CA ILE A 271 1.58 31.00 -1.82
C ILE A 271 1.11 29.79 -1.01
N GLU A 272 0.01 29.17 -1.45
CA GLU A 272 -0.58 27.99 -0.82
C GLU A 272 -0.06 26.71 -1.50
N ASP A 273 0.21 25.70 -0.69
CA ASP A 273 0.51 24.35 -1.16
C ASP A 273 -0.71 23.77 -1.91
N GLN A 274 -0.47 23.03 -3.00
CA GLN A 274 -1.52 22.48 -3.87
C GLN A 274 -2.46 23.51 -4.47
N ALA A 275 -2.06 24.78 -4.54
CA ALA A 275 -2.86 25.82 -5.16
C ALA A 275 -3.09 25.52 -6.65
N VAL A 276 -4.30 25.83 -7.12
CA VAL A 276 -4.68 25.64 -8.51
C VAL A 276 -5.29 26.94 -8.97
N ASN A 277 -4.67 27.60 -9.97
CA ASN A 277 -5.34 28.71 -10.62
C ASN A 277 -6.67 28.22 -11.24
N LEU A 278 -7.79 28.78 -10.78
CA LEU A 278 -9.11 28.58 -11.34
C LEU A 278 -9.47 29.79 -12.23
N PRO A 279 -8.91 29.90 -13.45
CA PRO A 279 -9.07 31.11 -14.25
C PRO A 279 -10.54 31.31 -14.67
N ALA A 280 -10.90 32.53 -15.05
CA ALA A 280 -12.28 32.85 -15.47
C ALA A 280 -12.74 32.01 -16.69
N ASN A 281 -11.81 31.53 -17.52
CA ASN A 281 -12.06 30.62 -18.64
C ASN A 281 -11.89 29.14 -18.27
N LEU A 282 -11.85 28.76 -17.00
CA LEU A 282 -11.69 27.38 -16.54
C LEU A 282 -12.70 26.43 -17.20
N LYS A 283 -13.96 26.87 -17.32
CA LYS A 283 -15.00 26.10 -18.01
C LYS A 283 -14.67 25.85 -19.48
N GLU A 284 -14.05 26.80 -20.16
CA GLU A 284 -13.56 26.62 -21.53
C GLU A 284 -12.36 25.68 -21.57
N LEU A 285 -11.38 25.83 -20.66
CA LEU A 285 -10.23 24.93 -20.56
C LEU A 285 -10.63 23.48 -20.23
N ILE A 286 -11.71 23.29 -19.47
CA ILE A 286 -12.29 21.97 -19.18
C ILE A 286 -12.97 21.38 -20.41
N ASN A 287 -13.77 22.18 -21.13
CA ASN A 287 -14.60 21.69 -22.23
C ASN A 287 -13.85 21.60 -23.57
N ASN A 288 -12.84 22.43 -23.80
CA ASN A 288 -12.04 22.49 -25.03
C ASN A 288 -10.78 21.63 -24.96
N ALA A 289 -10.38 21.15 -23.77
CA ALA A 289 -9.37 20.11 -23.70
C ALA A 289 -9.97 18.83 -24.31
N SER A 290 -9.52 18.49 -25.53
CA SER A 290 -9.84 17.21 -26.16
C SER A 290 -9.21 16.11 -25.33
N TYR A 291 -9.94 15.61 -24.35
CA TYR A 291 -9.52 14.47 -23.56
C TYR A 291 -9.83 13.19 -24.34
N ASP A 292 -9.00 12.91 -25.34
CA ASP A 292 -9.05 11.62 -26.02
C ASP A 292 -8.64 10.54 -25.02
N GLN A 293 -9.60 9.69 -24.67
CA GLN A 293 -9.35 8.55 -23.83
C GLN A 293 -8.28 7.67 -24.47
N SER A 294 -7.28 7.29 -23.68
CA SER A 294 -6.22 6.40 -24.17
C SER A 294 -6.76 5.00 -24.47
N ALA A 295 -6.01 4.23 -25.27
CA ALA A 295 -6.36 2.85 -25.56
C ALA A 295 -6.55 2.02 -24.27
N ASN A 296 -7.56 1.17 -24.26
CA ASN A 296 -7.95 0.37 -23.10
C ASN A 296 -6.79 -0.42 -22.47
N SER A 297 -5.91 -1.00 -23.27
CA SER A 297 -4.76 -1.77 -22.78
C SER A 297 -3.74 -0.95 -21.98
N SER A 298 -3.64 0.35 -22.24
CA SER A 298 -2.82 1.28 -21.45
C SER A 298 -3.54 1.70 -20.17
N VAL A 299 -4.86 1.89 -20.25
CA VAL A 299 -5.73 2.32 -19.15
C VAL A 299 -5.85 1.23 -18.08
N TRP A 300 -6.15 -0.01 -18.46
CA TRP A 300 -6.49 -1.09 -17.53
C TRP A 300 -5.35 -1.48 -16.57
N LYS A 301 -4.13 -0.97 -16.77
CA LYS A 301 -3.02 -1.11 -15.81
C LYS A 301 -3.21 -0.25 -14.55
N TYR A 302 -3.93 0.86 -14.68
CA TYR A 302 -4.11 1.86 -13.62
C TYR A 302 -5.55 1.95 -13.13
N PHE A 303 -6.52 1.44 -13.90
CA PHE A 303 -7.95 1.63 -13.63
C PHE A 303 -8.70 0.30 -13.70
N TYR A 304 -9.68 0.10 -12.81
CA TYR A 304 -10.51 -1.09 -12.79
C TYR A 304 -11.96 -0.78 -12.41
N ASP A 305 -12.91 -1.42 -13.08
CA ASP A 305 -14.35 -1.25 -12.82
C ASP A 305 -14.83 -2.20 -11.72
N LEU A 306 -14.58 -1.82 -10.47
CA LEU A 306 -14.94 -2.64 -9.31
C LEU A 306 -16.46 -2.82 -9.20
N LYS A 307 -17.25 -1.77 -9.40
CA LYS A 307 -18.71 -1.83 -9.39
C LYS A 307 -19.26 -2.77 -10.47
N GLY A 308 -18.68 -2.77 -11.66
CA GLY A 308 -19.05 -3.69 -12.75
C GLY A 308 -18.46 -5.10 -12.64
N SER A 309 -17.60 -5.36 -11.65
CA SER A 309 -16.92 -6.65 -11.50
C SER A 309 -17.84 -7.75 -10.98
N LYS A 310 -17.37 -8.99 -11.05
CA LYS A 310 -18.13 -10.16 -10.59
C LYS A 310 -18.47 -10.06 -9.10
N GLU A 311 -19.75 -10.24 -8.79
CA GLU A 311 -20.25 -10.40 -7.42
C GLU A 311 -20.03 -11.82 -6.90
N PHE A 312 -19.53 -11.90 -5.67
CA PHE A 312 -19.39 -13.15 -4.92
C PHE A 312 -20.33 -13.09 -3.72
N VAL A 313 -21.38 -13.90 -3.77
CA VAL A 313 -22.45 -13.90 -2.76
C VAL A 313 -22.12 -14.90 -1.67
N PHE A 314 -22.20 -14.48 -0.41
CA PHE A 314 -22.15 -15.33 0.78
C PHE A 314 -23.44 -15.11 1.60
N PRO A 315 -23.79 -15.96 2.58
CA PRO A 315 -25.08 -15.87 3.27
C PRO A 315 -25.38 -14.52 3.93
N GLY A 316 -24.34 -13.79 4.34
CA GLY A 316 -24.46 -12.48 4.97
C GLY A 316 -24.42 -11.28 4.01
N GLY A 317 -24.13 -11.47 2.71
CA GLY A 317 -23.91 -10.34 1.82
C GLY A 317 -23.18 -10.64 0.50
N ILE A 318 -22.53 -9.62 -0.05
CA ILE A 318 -21.84 -9.64 -1.35
C ILE A 318 -20.45 -9.05 -1.19
N ILE A 319 -19.46 -9.66 -1.86
CA ILE A 319 -18.13 -9.07 -2.05
C ILE A 319 -17.79 -8.97 -3.54
N GLN A 320 -17.16 -7.86 -3.92
CA GLN A 320 -16.58 -7.65 -5.25
C GLN A 320 -15.09 -7.33 -5.10
N TRP A 321 -14.31 -7.59 -6.15
CA TRP A 321 -12.86 -7.62 -6.05
C TRP A 321 -12.13 -6.88 -7.15
N ALA A 322 -11.11 -6.11 -6.76
CA ALA A 322 -10.06 -5.59 -7.62
C ALA A 322 -8.72 -6.13 -7.08
N ARG A 323 -8.28 -7.27 -7.62
CA ARG A 323 -7.22 -8.09 -6.99
C ARG A 323 -6.33 -8.82 -8.00
N TYR A 324 -5.17 -9.26 -7.52
CA TYR A 324 -4.37 -10.24 -8.24
C TYR A 324 -4.98 -11.66 -8.14
N ARG A 325 -4.98 -12.42 -9.24
CA ARG A 325 -5.37 -13.85 -9.26
C ARG A 325 -4.30 -14.67 -9.98
N LYS A 326 -3.63 -15.55 -9.23
CA LYS A 326 -2.44 -16.29 -9.66
C LYS A 326 -2.60 -17.08 -10.97
N ASN A 327 -3.78 -17.63 -11.22
CA ASN A 327 -4.02 -18.49 -12.39
C ASN A 327 -4.80 -17.78 -13.50
N GLY A 328 -5.24 -16.53 -13.30
CA GLY A 328 -6.03 -15.76 -14.26
C GLY A 328 -7.40 -16.35 -14.65
N VAL A 329 -7.80 -17.50 -14.10
CA VAL A 329 -8.96 -18.28 -14.57
C VAL A 329 -10.27 -17.49 -14.46
N GLY A 330 -10.92 -17.21 -15.58
CA GLY A 330 -12.20 -16.49 -15.55
C GLY A 330 -12.08 -14.99 -15.26
N LEU A 331 -10.87 -14.42 -15.43
CA LEU A 331 -10.70 -13.00 -15.64
C LEU A 331 -11.01 -12.65 -17.10
N ASN A 332 -11.69 -11.53 -17.33
CA ASN A 332 -11.75 -10.90 -18.64
C ASN A 332 -10.45 -10.10 -18.92
N GLU A 333 -10.31 -9.54 -20.12
CA GLU A 333 -9.08 -8.86 -20.57
C GLU A 333 -8.68 -7.69 -19.65
N ASN A 334 -9.62 -6.82 -19.29
CA ASN A 334 -9.37 -5.72 -18.36
C ASN A 334 -8.88 -6.26 -17.01
N GLU A 335 -9.61 -7.23 -16.46
CA GLU A 335 -9.26 -7.79 -15.16
C GLU A 335 -7.89 -8.46 -15.19
N GLN A 336 -7.53 -9.12 -16.29
CA GLN A 336 -6.21 -9.72 -16.46
C GLN A 336 -5.10 -8.66 -16.44
N ILE A 337 -5.24 -7.58 -17.22
CA ILE A 337 -4.24 -6.50 -17.26
C ILE A 337 -4.09 -5.83 -15.89
N TYR A 338 -5.19 -5.53 -15.21
CA TYR A 338 -5.15 -4.93 -13.88
C TYR A 338 -4.52 -5.89 -12.86
N SER A 339 -4.93 -7.16 -12.89
CA SER A 339 -4.39 -8.23 -12.03
C SER A 339 -2.88 -8.35 -12.17
N GLU A 340 -2.37 -8.39 -13.39
CA GLU A 340 -0.93 -8.46 -13.69
C GLU A 340 -0.21 -7.18 -13.26
N SER A 341 -0.80 -6.00 -13.48
CA SER A 341 -0.25 -4.71 -13.04
C SER A 341 -0.04 -4.68 -11.53
N LEU A 342 -1.00 -5.16 -10.74
CA LEU A 342 -0.86 -5.27 -9.28
C LEU A 342 0.30 -6.17 -8.87
N ASN A 343 0.47 -7.31 -9.54
CA ASN A 343 1.50 -8.29 -9.17
C ASN A 343 2.92 -7.90 -9.61
N GLN A 344 3.05 -7.13 -10.69
CA GLN A 344 4.34 -6.64 -11.18
C GLN A 344 4.95 -5.55 -10.29
N ASN A 345 4.13 -4.89 -9.47
CA ASN A 345 4.56 -3.85 -8.56
C ASN A 345 4.72 -4.38 -7.13
N ALA A 346 5.78 -3.97 -6.46
CA ALA A 346 6.03 -4.36 -5.07
C ALA A 346 5.06 -3.65 -4.10
N GLU A 347 4.65 -4.36 -3.05
CA GLU A 347 3.81 -3.85 -1.97
C GLU A 347 2.50 -3.19 -2.45
N THR A 348 1.78 -3.82 -3.38
CA THR A 348 0.43 -3.39 -3.79
C THR A 348 -0.66 -3.89 -2.85
N LEU A 349 -1.87 -3.34 -3.00
CA LEU A 349 -3.06 -3.72 -2.24
C LEU A 349 -4.03 -4.52 -3.11
N THR A 350 -4.72 -5.45 -2.45
CA THR A 350 -5.98 -5.99 -2.95
C THR A 350 -7.12 -5.12 -2.43
N LEU A 351 -7.99 -4.61 -3.29
CA LEU A 351 -9.18 -3.86 -2.89
C LEU A 351 -10.46 -4.66 -3.14
N GLY A 352 -11.49 -4.44 -2.32
CA GLY A 352 -12.81 -5.01 -2.56
C GLY A 352 -13.91 -4.28 -1.80
N THR A 353 -15.11 -4.24 -2.37
CA THR A 353 -16.29 -3.76 -1.65
C THR A 353 -16.94 -4.92 -0.91
N LEU A 354 -17.31 -4.69 0.35
CA LEU A 354 -18.07 -5.65 1.17
C LEU A 354 -19.42 -5.02 1.52
N LEU A 355 -20.49 -5.60 0.97
CA LEU A 355 -21.87 -5.33 1.35
C LEU A 355 -22.31 -6.41 2.32
N ILE A 356 -22.68 -6.04 3.54
CA ILE A 356 -23.33 -6.94 4.51
C ILE A 356 -24.79 -6.53 4.60
N ASN A 357 -25.69 -7.46 4.28
CA ASN A 357 -27.13 -7.22 4.31
C ASN A 357 -27.57 -6.78 5.71
N SER A 358 -28.71 -6.11 5.83
CA SER A 358 -29.29 -5.79 7.14
C SER A 358 -29.40 -7.03 8.05
N ASN A 359 -28.89 -6.91 9.28
CA ASN A 359 -28.73 -8.01 10.25
C ASN A 359 -27.83 -9.17 9.79
N GLY A 360 -27.12 -9.01 8.67
CA GLY A 360 -26.15 -9.96 8.13
C GLY A 360 -24.85 -9.97 8.93
N LEU A 361 -24.06 -11.01 8.68
CA LEU A 361 -22.79 -11.27 9.36
C LEU A 361 -21.72 -11.68 8.35
N ARG A 362 -20.59 -10.97 8.38
CA ARG A 362 -19.31 -11.52 7.97
C ARG A 362 -18.74 -12.28 9.17
N GLN A 363 -18.77 -13.61 9.08
CA GLN A 363 -18.40 -14.50 10.18
C GLN A 363 -16.97 -14.30 10.68
N PRO A 364 -16.62 -14.83 11.88
CA PRO A 364 -15.25 -14.77 12.36
C PRO A 364 -14.26 -15.36 11.35
N HIS A 365 -13.24 -14.59 11.02
CA HIS A 365 -12.21 -14.99 10.05
C HIS A 365 -10.90 -14.25 10.34
N PHE A 366 -9.83 -14.68 9.70
CA PHE A 366 -8.55 -13.99 9.69
C PHE A 366 -7.83 -14.18 8.35
N HIS A 367 -6.84 -13.33 8.09
CA HIS A 367 -6.02 -13.39 6.89
C HIS A 367 -4.59 -13.87 7.21
N PHE A 368 -4.08 -14.80 6.39
CA PHE A 368 -2.76 -15.39 6.56
C PHE A 368 -1.62 -14.53 6.01
N ASN A 369 -1.92 -13.69 5.02
CA ASN A 369 -0.90 -13.00 4.22
C ASN A 369 -1.16 -11.50 4.04
N ALA A 370 -2.11 -10.91 4.78
CA ALA A 370 -2.44 -9.50 4.66
C ALA A 370 -2.94 -8.92 5.99
N HIS A 371 -2.56 -7.68 6.26
CA HIS A 371 -3.34 -6.79 7.11
C HIS A 371 -4.59 -6.34 6.35
N GLU A 372 -5.65 -5.99 7.06
CA GLU A 372 -6.89 -5.46 6.50
C GLU A 372 -7.14 -4.03 7.01
N MET A 373 -7.60 -3.15 6.14
CA MET A 373 -8.07 -1.82 6.50
C MET A 373 -9.37 -1.54 5.75
N GLY A 374 -10.38 -1.01 6.43
CA GLY A 374 -11.67 -0.73 5.82
C GLY A 374 -12.17 0.67 6.11
N TYR A 375 -12.99 1.18 5.21
CA TYR A 375 -13.72 2.44 5.34
C TYR A 375 -15.21 2.21 5.11
N VAL A 376 -16.04 2.69 6.04
CA VAL A 376 -17.49 2.56 5.97
C VAL A 376 -18.09 3.60 5.04
N ILE A 377 -18.72 3.14 3.96
CA ILE A 377 -19.35 3.97 2.93
C ILE A 377 -20.80 4.31 3.29
N SER A 378 -21.59 3.31 3.68
CA SER A 378 -22.99 3.48 4.06
C SER A 378 -23.38 2.46 5.13
N GLY A 379 -24.45 2.74 5.87
CA GLY A 379 -24.91 1.86 6.92
C GLY A 379 -24.09 1.97 8.20
N CYS A 380 -24.28 0.97 9.05
CA CYS A 380 -23.72 0.89 10.38
C CYS A 380 -23.59 -0.57 10.80
N GLY A 381 -22.63 -0.83 11.68
CA GLY A 381 -22.34 -2.17 12.12
C GLY A 381 -21.68 -2.23 13.47
N GLN A 382 -21.29 -3.44 13.83
CA GLN A 382 -20.44 -3.73 14.97
C GLN A 382 -19.34 -4.69 14.54
N ILE A 383 -18.13 -4.38 14.95
CA ILE A 383 -16.93 -5.19 14.73
C ILE A 383 -16.50 -5.78 16.06
N GLY A 384 -16.10 -7.05 16.05
CA GLY A 384 -15.51 -7.71 17.22
C GLY A 384 -14.16 -8.35 16.89
N ILE A 385 -13.20 -8.22 17.81
CA ILE A 385 -11.87 -8.82 17.70
C ILE A 385 -11.81 -10.04 18.62
N VAL A 386 -11.72 -11.22 18.02
CA VAL A 386 -11.74 -12.51 18.72
C VAL A 386 -10.32 -12.87 19.18
N GLY A 387 -10.21 -13.35 20.42
CA GLY A 387 -8.94 -13.80 21.01
C GLY A 387 -8.66 -13.22 22.39
N ASP A 388 -9.32 -12.11 22.75
CA ASP A 388 -9.29 -11.51 24.07
C ASP A 388 -10.59 -11.80 24.84
N GLU A 389 -10.50 -11.94 26.16
CA GLU A 389 -11.65 -12.14 27.05
C GLU A 389 -11.77 -10.97 28.06
N PRO A 390 -12.86 -10.18 28.02
CA PRO A 390 -13.98 -10.25 27.07
C PRO A 390 -13.60 -9.72 25.68
N VAL A 391 -14.22 -10.26 24.63
CA VAL A 391 -14.06 -9.82 23.23
C VAL A 391 -14.25 -8.29 23.12
N PRO A 392 -13.24 -7.55 22.63
CA PRO A 392 -13.38 -6.14 22.29
C PRO A 392 -14.36 -5.97 21.12
N GLU A 393 -15.39 -5.16 21.32
CA GLU A 393 -16.37 -4.83 20.29
C GLU A 393 -16.56 -3.32 20.18
N PHE A 394 -16.77 -2.84 18.96
CA PHE A 394 -17.03 -1.42 18.70
C PHE A 394 -18.02 -1.23 17.55
N SER A 395 -18.87 -0.22 17.69
CA SER A 395 -19.78 0.21 16.63
C SER A 395 -19.02 0.98 15.57
N VAL A 396 -19.42 0.79 14.31
CA VAL A 396 -18.90 1.52 13.16
C VAL A 396 -20.05 2.15 12.38
N GLY A 397 -19.82 3.32 11.81
CA GLY A 397 -20.73 4.04 10.93
C GLY A 397 -19.99 4.76 9.81
N ILE A 398 -20.74 5.46 8.96
CA ILE A 398 -20.22 6.17 7.79
C ILE A 398 -19.01 7.04 8.14
N GLY A 399 -17.92 6.86 7.38
CA GLY A 399 -16.68 7.59 7.59
C GLY A 399 -15.71 6.95 8.57
N ASP A 400 -16.11 5.92 9.31
CA ASP A 400 -15.21 5.22 10.22
C ASP A 400 -14.21 4.37 9.43
N VAL A 401 -12.97 4.36 9.93
CA VAL A 401 -11.86 3.57 9.42
C VAL A 401 -11.50 2.52 10.46
N PHE A 402 -11.32 1.27 10.04
CA PHE A 402 -10.84 0.21 10.90
C PHE A 402 -9.61 -0.49 10.31
N PHE A 403 -8.81 -1.12 11.16
CA PHE A 403 -7.58 -1.80 10.79
C PHE A 403 -7.42 -3.10 11.59
N PHE A 404 -7.14 -4.20 10.91
CA PHE A 404 -6.81 -5.49 11.53
C PHE A 404 -5.42 -5.96 11.10
N PRO A 405 -4.55 -6.27 12.06
CA PRO A 405 -3.29 -6.89 11.77
C PRO A 405 -3.46 -8.29 11.19
N ILE A 406 -2.53 -8.72 10.34
CA ILE A 406 -2.44 -10.11 9.85
C ILE A 406 -2.63 -11.13 10.99
N GLY A 407 -3.42 -12.17 10.74
CA GLY A 407 -3.76 -13.19 11.74
C GLY A 407 -4.74 -12.77 12.84
N THR A 408 -5.21 -11.51 12.86
CA THR A 408 -6.20 -11.06 13.84
C THR A 408 -7.57 -11.61 13.48
N GLN A 409 -8.09 -12.51 14.32
CA GLN A 409 -9.43 -13.03 14.12
C GLN A 409 -10.47 -11.97 14.48
N HIS A 410 -11.40 -11.71 13.58
CA HIS A 410 -12.42 -10.69 13.77
C HIS A 410 -13.70 -11.04 13.01
N TYR A 411 -14.80 -10.36 13.36
CA TYR A 411 -16.09 -10.48 12.67
C TYR A 411 -16.69 -9.10 12.45
N ILE A 412 -17.61 -8.99 11.48
CA ILE A 412 -18.35 -7.75 11.20
C ILE A 412 -19.82 -8.09 11.04
N LYS A 413 -20.71 -7.42 11.77
CA LYS A 413 -22.16 -7.58 11.60
C LYS A 413 -22.83 -6.25 11.34
N SER A 414 -23.83 -6.25 10.46
CA SER A 414 -24.73 -5.10 10.31
C SER A 414 -25.64 -4.99 11.54
N THR A 415 -25.87 -3.76 12.01
CA THR A 415 -26.70 -3.49 13.19
C THR A 415 -27.88 -2.56 12.91
N CYS A 416 -27.97 -1.99 11.71
CA CYS A 416 -29.12 -1.19 11.27
C CYS A 416 -30.01 -1.94 10.28
N SER A 417 -31.17 -1.33 10.00
CA SER A 417 -32.13 -1.78 9.01
C SER A 417 -31.66 -1.66 7.56
N GLU A 418 -30.60 -0.88 7.30
CA GLU A 418 -29.98 -0.73 5.99
C GLU A 418 -28.74 -1.63 5.86
N ASP A 419 -28.35 -1.92 4.62
CA ASP A 419 -27.15 -2.69 4.34
C ASP A 419 -25.89 -1.88 4.69
N LEU A 420 -24.90 -2.57 5.25
CA LEU A 420 -23.60 -2.01 5.57
C LEU A 420 -22.67 -2.19 4.37
N LEU A 421 -22.26 -1.10 3.73
CA LEU A 421 -21.31 -1.10 2.62
C LEU A 421 -19.97 -0.52 3.06
N MET A 422 -18.89 -1.21 2.73
CA MET A 422 -17.53 -0.79 3.03
C MET A 422 -16.63 -1.01 1.81
N ILE A 423 -15.57 -0.21 1.71
CA ILE A 423 -14.41 -0.51 0.86
C ILE A 423 -13.29 -1.04 1.76
N LEU A 424 -12.71 -2.17 1.38
CA LEU A 424 -11.65 -2.86 2.10
C LEU A 424 -10.36 -2.85 1.27
N ALA A 425 -9.24 -2.74 1.97
CA ALA A 425 -7.91 -2.88 1.43
C ALA A 425 -7.12 -3.93 2.22
N PHE A 426 -6.41 -4.78 1.50
CA PHE A 426 -5.59 -5.83 2.06
C PHE A 426 -4.15 -5.64 1.60
N SER A 427 -3.20 -5.67 2.54
CA SER A 427 -1.78 -5.43 2.29
C SER A 427 -1.06 -6.59 1.58
N THR A 428 -1.57 -7.01 0.43
CA THR A 428 -1.02 -8.09 -0.39
C THR A 428 -1.19 -7.80 -1.88
N GLY A 429 -0.07 -7.84 -2.61
CA GLY A 429 -0.02 -7.88 -4.06
C GLY A 429 -0.11 -9.30 -4.64
N ASN A 430 -0.34 -10.29 -3.77
CA ASN A 430 -0.56 -11.68 -4.14
C ASN A 430 -2.02 -12.07 -3.89
N GLN A 431 -2.40 -13.30 -4.24
CA GLN A 431 -3.73 -13.83 -3.94
C GLN A 431 -3.97 -13.81 -2.42
N LEU A 432 -5.02 -13.12 -1.99
CA LEU A 432 -5.43 -13.05 -0.59
C LEU A 432 -5.76 -14.44 -0.05
N GLN A 433 -5.30 -14.72 1.16
CA GLN A 433 -5.53 -15.98 1.86
C GLN A 433 -6.26 -15.72 3.17
N THR A 434 -7.49 -16.19 3.24
CA THR A 434 -8.41 -16.05 4.38
C THR A 434 -8.73 -17.42 4.97
N LEU A 435 -8.97 -17.53 6.27
CA LEU A 435 -9.58 -18.71 6.87
C LEU A 435 -10.82 -18.29 7.65
N ASP A 436 -11.93 -18.93 7.33
CA ASP A 436 -13.20 -18.70 7.98
C ASP A 436 -13.46 -19.70 9.09
N MET A 437 -14.31 -19.31 10.04
CA MET A 437 -14.63 -20.13 11.20
C MET A 437 -15.30 -21.45 10.85
N ASP A 438 -16.29 -21.44 9.96
CA ASP A 438 -16.95 -22.67 9.52
C ASP A 438 -15.95 -23.64 8.87
N ASP A 439 -15.03 -23.15 8.04
CA ASP A 439 -14.01 -23.97 7.38
C ASP A 439 -13.11 -24.70 8.38
N TYR A 440 -12.45 -23.97 9.30
CA TYR A 440 -11.54 -24.61 10.24
C TYR A 440 -12.29 -25.48 11.26
N PHE A 441 -13.53 -25.12 11.58
CA PHE A 441 -14.36 -25.89 12.49
C PHE A 441 -14.76 -27.23 11.86
N HIS A 442 -15.16 -27.24 10.58
CA HIS A 442 -15.46 -28.47 9.83
C HIS A 442 -14.22 -29.29 9.46
N ALA A 443 -13.07 -28.65 9.26
CA ALA A 443 -11.80 -29.32 9.04
C ALA A 443 -11.28 -30.02 10.30
N THR A 444 -11.66 -29.55 11.49
CA THR A 444 -11.27 -30.17 12.76
C THR A 444 -12.08 -31.45 12.98
N SER A 445 -11.39 -32.56 13.25
CA SER A 445 -12.05 -33.85 13.47
C SER A 445 -13.08 -33.79 14.61
N ASP A 446 -14.29 -34.31 14.38
CA ASP A 446 -15.39 -34.28 15.37
C ASP A 446 -14.98 -34.81 16.76
N HIS A 447 -14.11 -35.83 16.83
CA HIS A 447 -13.67 -36.41 18.11
C HIS A 447 -12.74 -35.47 18.89
N ILE A 448 -11.97 -34.62 18.19
CA ILE A 448 -11.16 -33.57 18.81
C ILE A 448 -12.08 -32.46 19.33
N LEU A 449 -13.05 -32.02 18.52
CA LEU A 449 -14.06 -31.04 18.95
C LEU A 449 -14.86 -31.56 20.16
N ALA A 450 -15.20 -32.84 20.19
CA ALA A 450 -15.88 -33.48 21.32
C ALA A 450 -15.09 -33.37 22.63
N GLN A 451 -13.77 -33.56 22.57
CA GLN A 451 -12.90 -33.40 23.72
C GLN A 451 -12.79 -31.93 24.14
N LEU A 452 -12.64 -31.00 23.19
CA LEU A 452 -12.50 -29.57 23.46
C LEU A 452 -13.76 -28.95 24.08
N PHE A 453 -14.94 -29.27 23.54
CA PHE A 453 -16.21 -28.64 23.93
C PHE A 453 -17.05 -29.49 24.89
N LEU A 454 -16.50 -30.60 25.39
CA LEU A 454 -17.20 -31.52 26.31
C LEU A 454 -18.58 -31.97 25.77
N LYS A 455 -18.66 -32.22 24.46
CA LYS A 455 -19.89 -32.60 23.73
C LYS A 455 -19.78 -33.99 23.12
N LYS A 456 -20.92 -34.65 22.89
CA LYS A 456 -20.93 -35.93 22.15
C LYS A 456 -20.52 -35.69 20.71
N GLN A 457 -19.62 -36.51 20.17
CA GLN A 457 -19.11 -36.42 18.79
C GLN A 457 -20.23 -36.25 17.74
N LYS A 458 -21.32 -37.01 17.86
CA LYS A 458 -22.46 -36.93 16.93
C LYS A 458 -23.17 -35.58 16.92
N GLU A 459 -22.98 -34.72 17.92
CA GLU A 459 -23.61 -33.40 17.96
C GLU A 459 -22.97 -32.41 16.98
N PHE A 460 -21.70 -32.59 16.60
CA PHE A 460 -21.05 -31.71 15.62
C PHE A 460 -21.63 -31.86 14.21
N LYS A 461 -22.26 -33.01 13.92
CA LYS A 461 -23.04 -33.20 12.68
C LYS A 461 -24.30 -32.33 12.59
N LYS A 462 -24.66 -31.61 13.66
CA LYS A 462 -25.76 -30.62 13.64
C LYS A 462 -25.32 -29.26 13.09
N ILE A 463 -24.02 -29.00 12.97
CA ILE A 463 -23.51 -27.78 12.36
C ILE A 463 -23.58 -27.99 10.85
N PRO A 464 -24.32 -27.16 10.10
CA PRO A 464 -24.43 -27.32 8.67
C PRO A 464 -23.10 -27.00 7.99
N VAL A 465 -22.80 -27.72 6.91
CA VAL A 465 -21.76 -27.34 5.94
C VAL A 465 -22.43 -26.44 4.92
N PHE A 466 -21.91 -25.24 4.72
CA PHE A 466 -22.45 -24.34 3.70
C PHE A 466 -22.08 -24.86 2.30
N THR A 467 -23.04 -24.80 1.37
CA THR A 467 -22.83 -25.26 -0.01
C THR A 467 -22.04 -24.25 -0.86
N VAL A 468 -21.92 -23.02 -0.37
CA VAL A 468 -21.14 -21.95 -0.97
C VAL A 468 -20.04 -21.60 0.02
N ASP A 469 -18.81 -21.56 -0.47
CA ASP A 469 -17.66 -21.09 0.29
C ASP A 469 -17.93 -19.66 0.78
N GLN A 470 -17.94 -19.49 2.10
CA GLN A 470 -18.08 -18.16 2.71
C GLN A 470 -16.75 -17.42 2.76
N ALA A 471 -15.64 -18.13 2.53
CA ALA A 471 -14.35 -17.52 2.44
C ALA A 471 -14.39 -16.53 1.29
N VAL A 472 -13.97 -15.33 1.62
CA VAL A 472 -13.80 -14.21 0.70
C VAL A 472 -12.72 -14.54 -0.38
N ASN A 473 -12.06 -15.70 -0.28
CA ASN A 473 -11.07 -16.28 -1.20
C ASN A 473 -11.61 -16.87 -2.52
N ILE A 474 -12.91 -16.78 -2.82
CA ILE A 474 -13.53 -17.56 -3.90
C ILE A 474 -12.74 -17.42 -5.22
N PRO A 475 -12.45 -18.53 -5.94
CA PRO A 475 -11.43 -18.74 -6.98
C PRO A 475 -11.04 -17.57 -7.87
#